data_AF-A0AAV6G0C2-F1
#
_entry.id   AF-A0AAV6G0C2-F1
#
_cell.length_a   1.000
_cell.length_b   1.000
_cell.length_c   1.000
_cell.angle_alpha   90.00
_cell.angle_beta   90.00
_cell.angle_gamma   90.00
#
_symmetry.space_group_name_H-M   'P 1'
#
loop_
_entity.id
_entity.type
_entity.pdbx_description
1 polymer ?
#
loop_
_entity_poly.entity_id
_entity_poly.type
_entity_poly.pdbx_seq_one_letter_code
_entity_poly.pdbx_strand_id
1 'polypeptide(L)'
;MEKHLDGLLKQMRIVVEKHTEPEVLEACSRTYSILCSEEHTIMNRVDIARSQLIDELVDRFNHSVEDLLQEGDEADDDDVYNVLSSLKRLTAFHNAHDLTRWDLFGNCYRLLRMGIEQGSMPEQIATQALQCSHYSILWQLVKVTEGVPSKDDLIALRRVVKSFLAICQQCMSNVNTPVKEQAFMLLCDLLMIFSHQLTSGGRDSLLPLVFNPDTNLQNELLTFILDHVFIDQDDENQSMEGDEEDEANKMRLCTRGGTCWLPSASSSSMTL
;
A
#
# COMPACT_ATOMS: atom_id res chain seq x y z
N MET A 1 12.02 26.06 -22.02
CA MET A 1 11.59 24.69 -21.68
C MET A 1 11.74 24.43 -20.18
N GLU A 2 12.92 24.63 -19.59
CA GLU A 2 13.15 24.47 -18.13
C GLU A 2 12.19 25.27 -17.24
N LYS A 3 11.95 26.55 -17.55
CA LYS A 3 10.98 27.38 -16.79
C LYS A 3 9.56 26.83 -16.80
N HIS A 4 9.16 26.09 -17.83
CA HIS A 4 7.82 25.49 -17.93
C HIS A 4 7.74 24.19 -17.14
N LEU A 5 8.83 23.42 -17.12
CA LEU A 5 8.96 22.25 -16.25
C LEU A 5 8.87 22.64 -14.77
N ASP A 6 9.59 23.67 -14.32
CA ASP A 6 9.47 24.17 -12.94
C ASP A 6 8.04 24.63 -12.63
N GLY A 7 7.42 25.33 -13.58
CA GLY A 7 6.03 25.77 -13.47
C GLY A 7 5.08 24.59 -13.26
N LEU A 8 5.24 23.52 -14.06
CA LEU A 8 4.46 22.30 -13.94
C LEU A 8 4.69 21.61 -12.58
N LEU A 9 5.96 21.37 -12.19
CA LEU A 9 6.29 20.71 -10.92
C LEU A 9 5.75 21.48 -9.71
N LYS A 10 5.78 22.83 -9.77
CA LYS A 10 5.18 23.67 -8.74
C LYS A 10 3.67 23.53 -8.69
N GLN A 11 2.98 23.48 -9.82
CA GLN A 11 1.52 23.27 -9.85
C GLN A 11 1.16 21.87 -9.37
N MET A 12 1.89 20.83 -9.79
CA MET A 12 1.68 19.46 -9.33
C MET A 12 1.81 19.34 -7.81
N ARG A 13 2.84 19.95 -7.23
CA ARG A 13 3.00 20.03 -5.76
C ARG A 13 1.78 20.68 -5.09
N ILE A 14 1.30 21.81 -5.61
CA ILE A 14 0.11 22.49 -5.06
C ILE A 14 -1.12 21.58 -5.13
N VAL A 15 -1.30 20.82 -6.22
CA VAL A 15 -2.39 19.85 -6.35
C VAL A 15 -2.28 18.77 -5.28
N VAL A 16 -1.11 18.14 -5.11
CA VAL A 16 -0.88 17.11 -4.09
C VAL A 16 -1.15 17.65 -2.68
N GLU A 17 -0.72 18.87 -2.38
CA GLU A 17 -0.92 19.50 -1.07
C GLU A 17 -2.40 19.78 -0.77
N LYS A 18 -3.21 20.12 -1.77
CA LYS A 18 -4.61 20.52 -1.60
C LYS A 18 -5.63 19.40 -1.72
N HIS A 19 -5.26 18.28 -2.32
CA HIS A 19 -6.16 17.18 -2.62
C HIS A 19 -5.91 15.94 -1.74
N THR A 20 -6.97 15.16 -1.54
CA THR A 20 -6.92 13.86 -0.85
C THR A 20 -7.66 12.76 -1.62
N GLU A 21 -8.23 13.11 -2.78
CA GLU A 21 -8.96 12.21 -3.66
C GLU A 21 -7.98 11.24 -4.34
N PRO A 22 -8.26 9.92 -4.31
CA PRO A 22 -7.31 8.90 -4.76
C PRO A 22 -6.91 9.06 -6.23
N GLU A 23 -7.89 9.34 -7.11
CA GLU A 23 -7.64 9.51 -8.54
C GLU A 23 -6.73 10.70 -8.85
N VAL A 24 -6.86 11.79 -8.09
CA VAL A 24 -6.01 12.98 -8.23
C VAL A 24 -4.59 12.68 -7.79
N LEU A 25 -4.43 12.05 -6.63
CA LEU A 25 -3.12 11.69 -6.08
C LEU A 25 -2.40 10.65 -6.96
N GLU A 26 -3.13 9.67 -7.48
CA GLU A 26 -2.61 8.67 -8.41
C GLU A 26 -2.17 9.31 -9.72
N ALA A 27 -2.97 10.22 -10.29
CA ALA A 27 -2.60 10.96 -11.50
C ALA A 27 -1.31 11.77 -11.28
N CYS A 28 -1.17 12.43 -10.13
CA CYS A 28 0.06 13.13 -9.76
C CYS A 28 1.24 12.17 -9.66
N SER A 29 1.10 11.05 -8.95
CA SER A 29 2.18 10.06 -8.80
C SER A 29 2.60 9.46 -10.15
N ARG A 30 1.67 9.02 -10.98
CA ARG A 30 1.95 8.49 -12.33
C ARG A 30 2.64 9.53 -13.20
N THR A 31 2.23 10.80 -13.12
CA THR A 31 2.88 11.89 -13.86
C THR A 31 4.32 12.10 -13.39
N TYR A 32 4.59 12.09 -12.08
CA TYR A 32 5.96 12.11 -11.56
C TYR A 32 6.77 10.90 -12.05
N SER A 33 6.16 9.72 -12.13
CA SER A 33 6.83 8.50 -12.58
C SER A 33 7.29 8.61 -14.04
N ILE A 34 6.40 9.09 -14.92
CA ILE A 34 6.72 9.35 -16.34
C ILE A 34 7.85 10.39 -16.46
N LEU A 35 7.76 11.49 -15.71
CA LEU A 35 8.77 12.56 -15.76
C LEU A 35 10.13 12.15 -15.16
N CYS A 36 10.16 11.14 -14.28
CA CYS A 36 11.37 10.57 -13.67
C CYS A 36 12.02 9.43 -14.49
N SER A 37 11.60 9.18 -15.73
CA SER A 37 12.25 8.16 -16.57
C SER A 37 13.72 8.51 -16.88
N GLU A 38 14.61 7.52 -16.79
CA GLU A 38 16.06 7.65 -17.06
C GLU A 38 16.37 8.09 -18.50
N GLU A 39 15.42 7.91 -19.41
CA GLU A 39 15.53 8.34 -20.82
C GLU A 39 15.45 9.86 -20.98
N HIS A 40 15.07 10.58 -19.92
CA HIS A 40 14.84 12.01 -19.97
C HIS A 40 15.97 12.81 -19.33
N THR A 41 16.50 13.81 -20.06
CA THR A 41 17.51 14.76 -19.56
C THR A 41 17.00 15.61 -18.38
N ILE A 42 15.69 15.63 -18.14
CA ILE A 42 15.03 16.34 -17.04
C ILE A 42 14.97 15.53 -15.73
N MET A 43 15.32 14.23 -15.76
CA MET A 43 15.13 13.30 -14.64
C MET A 43 15.66 13.84 -13.31
N ASN A 44 16.94 14.25 -13.25
CA ASN A 44 17.56 14.73 -12.01
C ASN A 44 16.79 15.89 -11.36
N ARG A 45 16.24 16.80 -12.18
CA ARG A 45 15.49 17.97 -11.69
C ARG A 45 14.13 17.56 -11.14
N VAL A 46 13.45 16.64 -11.82
CA VAL A 46 12.16 16.09 -11.38
C VAL A 46 12.36 15.26 -10.10
N ASP A 47 13.43 14.48 -10.02
CA ASP A 47 13.76 13.67 -8.85
C ASP A 47 14.03 14.53 -7.61
N ILE A 48 14.72 15.66 -7.76
CA ILE A 48 14.92 16.63 -6.66
C ILE A 48 13.56 17.18 -6.19
N ALA A 49 12.70 17.62 -7.12
CA ALA A 49 11.40 18.17 -6.78
C ALA A 49 10.47 17.12 -6.12
N ARG A 50 10.50 15.88 -6.61
CA ARG A 50 9.79 14.75 -6.02
C ARG A 50 10.31 14.45 -4.62
N SER A 51 11.63 14.32 -4.46
CA SER A 51 12.27 14.06 -3.16
C SER A 51 11.87 15.09 -2.12
N GLN A 52 11.93 16.38 -2.46
CA GLN A 52 11.53 17.47 -1.56
C GLN A 52 10.04 17.41 -1.20
N LEU A 53 9.16 17.07 -2.15
CA LEU A 53 7.74 16.87 -1.87
C LEU A 53 7.51 15.71 -0.89
N ILE A 54 8.20 14.58 -1.11
CA ILE A 54 8.07 13.42 -0.21
C ILE A 54 8.64 13.75 1.17
N ASP A 55 9.81 14.38 1.27
CA ASP A 55 10.42 14.76 2.56
C ASP A 55 9.42 15.54 3.42
N GLU A 56 8.76 16.57 2.86
CA GLU A 56 7.76 17.35 3.59
C GLU A 56 6.47 16.58 3.91
N LEU A 57 6.08 15.60 3.10
CA LEU A 57 4.93 14.74 3.39
C LEU A 57 5.25 13.76 4.52
N VAL A 58 6.46 13.19 4.50
CA VAL A 58 6.94 12.27 5.54
C VAL A 58 7.10 12.99 6.87
N ASP A 59 7.68 14.19 6.86
CA ASP A 59 7.82 14.99 8.08
C ASP A 59 6.45 15.26 8.70
N ARG A 60 5.48 15.73 7.91
CA ARG A 60 4.10 15.96 8.39
C ARG A 60 3.45 14.69 8.91
N PHE A 61 3.57 13.58 8.18
CA PHE A 61 3.03 12.29 8.60
C PHE A 61 3.62 11.83 9.93
N ASN A 62 4.95 11.91 10.08
CA ASN A 62 5.62 11.49 11.31
C ASN A 62 5.18 12.31 12.52
N HIS A 63 5.11 13.65 12.40
CA HIS A 63 4.60 14.50 13.49
C HIS A 63 3.15 14.15 13.84
N SER A 64 2.27 14.06 12.83
CA SER A 64 0.85 13.75 13.04
C SER A 64 0.64 12.38 13.69
N VAL A 65 1.49 11.39 13.38
CA VAL A 65 1.44 10.07 14.01
C VAL A 65 1.89 10.14 15.46
N GLU A 66 2.92 10.90 15.80
CA GLU A 66 3.30 11.07 17.21
C GLU A 66 2.21 11.77 18.02
N ASP A 67 1.58 12.81 17.46
CA ASP A 67 0.50 13.54 18.11
C ASP A 67 -0.71 12.61 18.37
N LEU A 68 -1.19 11.91 17.33
CA LEU A 68 -2.29 10.95 17.43
C LEU A 68 -2.01 9.82 18.44
N LEU A 69 -0.78 9.29 18.46
CA LEU A 69 -0.41 8.21 19.38
C LEU A 69 -0.22 8.70 20.83
N GLN A 70 0.06 9.98 21.05
CA GLN A 70 0.18 10.58 22.38
C GLN A 70 -1.20 10.90 22.98
N GLU A 71 -2.11 11.41 22.16
CA GLU A 71 -3.46 11.79 22.59
C GLU A 71 -4.36 10.55 22.77
N GLY A 72 -4.16 9.51 21.96
CA GLY A 72 -4.86 8.24 22.09
C GLY A 72 -6.38 8.42 21.98
N ASP A 73 -7.11 8.14 23.07
CA ASP A 73 -8.57 8.29 23.12
C ASP A 73 -9.04 9.76 23.17
N GLU A 74 -8.15 10.71 23.44
CA GLU A 74 -8.45 12.16 23.46
C GLU A 74 -8.21 12.85 22.11
N ALA A 75 -7.71 12.12 21.11
CA ALA A 75 -7.42 12.67 19.78
C ALA A 75 -8.71 13.17 19.10
N ASP A 76 -8.61 14.34 18.46
CA ASP A 76 -9.75 14.96 17.80
C ASP A 76 -9.81 14.67 16.28
N ASP A 77 -10.83 15.23 15.63
CA ASP A 77 -11.03 15.04 14.19
C ASP A 77 -9.90 15.63 13.33
N ASP A 78 -9.22 16.68 13.82
CA ASP A 78 -8.10 17.31 13.12
C ASP A 78 -6.86 16.40 13.19
N ASP A 79 -6.60 15.75 14.32
CA ASP A 79 -5.48 14.80 14.48
C ASP A 79 -5.63 13.59 13.54
N VAL A 80 -6.84 13.03 13.52
CA VAL A 80 -7.22 11.95 12.60
C VAL A 80 -7.06 12.39 11.14
N TYR A 81 -7.54 13.60 10.80
CA TYR A 81 -7.45 14.14 9.45
C TYR A 81 -5.99 14.40 9.01
N ASN A 82 -5.15 14.89 9.90
CA ASN A 82 -3.74 15.18 9.62
C ASN A 82 -2.96 13.91 9.28
N VAL A 83 -3.15 12.84 10.08
CA VAL A 83 -2.59 11.52 9.77
C VAL A 83 -3.14 10.98 8.46
N LEU A 84 -4.47 10.93 8.32
CA LEU A 84 -5.12 10.32 7.16
C LEU A 84 -4.75 11.01 5.85
N SER A 85 -4.77 12.34 5.84
CA SER A 85 -4.51 13.12 4.61
C SER A 85 -3.05 12.98 4.18
N SER A 86 -2.09 12.99 5.11
CA SER A 86 -0.67 12.79 4.80
C SER A 86 -0.41 11.36 4.34
N LEU A 87 -1.02 10.38 5.01
CA LEU A 87 -0.90 8.97 4.66
C LEU A 87 -1.49 8.66 3.28
N LYS A 88 -2.67 9.19 2.92
CA LYS A 88 -3.25 9.03 1.57
C LYS A 88 -2.29 9.50 0.46
N ARG A 89 -1.65 10.65 0.66
CA ARG A 89 -0.65 11.19 -0.28
C ARG A 89 0.56 10.29 -0.39
N LEU A 90 1.11 9.84 0.75
CA LEU A 90 2.26 8.93 0.78
C LEU A 90 1.92 7.57 0.14
N THR A 91 0.78 6.97 0.46
CA THR A 91 0.32 5.70 -0.12
C THR A 91 0.22 5.78 -1.63
N ALA A 92 -0.39 6.85 -2.17
CA ALA A 92 -0.53 7.04 -3.62
C ALA A 92 0.84 7.12 -4.31
N PHE A 93 1.79 7.87 -3.73
CA PHE A 93 3.15 7.96 -4.26
C PHE A 93 3.94 6.67 -4.10
N HIS A 94 3.78 5.95 -2.99
CA HIS A 94 4.51 4.73 -2.70
C HIS A 94 4.17 3.61 -3.69
N ASN A 95 3.00 3.64 -4.32
CA ASN A 95 2.64 2.69 -5.37
C ASN A 95 3.60 2.74 -6.57
N ALA A 96 3.95 3.95 -7.05
CA ALA A 96 4.75 4.13 -8.26
C ALA A 96 6.19 4.60 -7.99
N HIS A 97 6.56 4.81 -6.74
CA HIS A 97 7.87 5.30 -6.34
C HIS A 97 8.42 4.52 -5.16
N ASP A 98 9.70 4.14 -5.23
CA ASP A 98 10.41 3.55 -4.10
C ASP A 98 10.60 4.59 -2.99
N LEU A 99 9.79 4.48 -1.94
CA LEU A 99 9.87 5.33 -0.75
C LEU A 99 10.51 4.63 0.45
N THR A 100 11.19 3.50 0.24
CA THR A 100 11.74 2.70 1.35
C THR A 100 12.85 3.41 2.13
N ARG A 101 13.48 4.45 1.57
CA ARG A 101 14.49 5.27 2.28
C ARG A 101 13.92 6.08 3.45
N TRP A 102 12.60 6.29 3.49
CA TRP A 102 11.92 7.05 4.54
C TRP A 102 11.32 6.18 5.64
N ASP A 103 11.47 4.86 5.58
CA ASP A 103 10.99 3.89 6.59
C ASP A 103 9.51 4.08 7.01
N LEU A 104 8.62 4.28 6.04
CA LEU A 104 7.18 4.46 6.30
C LEU A 104 6.52 3.26 7.00
N PHE A 105 7.08 2.06 6.84
CA PHE A 105 6.57 0.84 7.44
C PHE A 105 6.49 0.94 8.96
N GLY A 106 7.49 1.55 9.63
CA GLY A 106 7.52 1.65 11.09
C GLY A 106 6.29 2.36 11.67
N ASN A 107 5.96 3.55 11.14
CA ASN A 107 4.79 4.30 11.60
C ASN A 107 3.47 3.69 11.16
N CYS A 108 3.39 3.12 9.95
CA CYS A 108 2.20 2.36 9.55
C CYS A 108 1.96 1.15 10.46
N TYR A 109 3.01 0.43 10.84
CA TYR A 109 2.93 -0.70 11.76
C TYR A 109 2.44 -0.28 13.15
N ARG A 110 2.94 0.84 13.68
CA ARG A 110 2.47 1.40 14.97
C ARG A 110 0.99 1.75 14.94
N LEU A 111 0.51 2.42 13.89
CA LEU A 111 -0.91 2.73 13.73
C LEU A 111 -1.77 1.46 13.69
N LEU A 112 -1.36 0.45 12.93
CA LEU A 112 -2.09 -0.82 12.83
C LEU A 112 -2.11 -1.58 14.16
N ARG A 113 -0.99 -1.59 14.89
CA ARG A 113 -0.91 -2.19 16.23
C ARG A 113 -1.84 -1.51 17.21
N MET A 114 -1.84 -0.17 17.25
CA MET A 114 -2.75 0.58 18.10
C MET A 114 -4.21 0.25 17.78
N GLY A 115 -4.58 0.21 16.50
CA GLY A 115 -5.93 -0.13 16.07
C GLY A 115 -6.38 -1.53 16.47
N ILE A 116 -5.47 -2.51 16.48
CA ILE A 116 -5.77 -3.87 16.94
C ILE A 116 -5.89 -3.94 18.46
N GLU A 117 -5.03 -3.23 19.19
CA GLU A 117 -4.96 -3.30 20.66
C GLU A 117 -6.09 -2.51 21.34
N GLN A 118 -6.45 -1.35 20.79
CA GLN A 118 -7.42 -0.42 21.39
C GLN A 118 -8.78 -0.43 20.68
N GLY A 119 -8.85 -0.88 19.43
CA GLY A 119 -10.10 -0.92 18.65
C GLY A 119 -10.64 0.46 18.22
N SER A 120 -9.90 1.54 18.45
CA SER A 120 -10.30 2.93 18.21
C SER A 120 -9.81 3.52 16.88
N MET A 121 -9.01 2.78 16.11
CA MET A 121 -8.42 3.32 14.88
C MET A 121 -9.46 3.47 13.75
N PRO A 122 -9.61 4.67 13.15
CA PRO A 122 -10.49 4.88 12.01
C PRO A 122 -10.17 3.94 10.84
N GLU A 123 -11.20 3.36 10.21
CA GLU A 123 -11.05 2.38 9.14
C GLU A 123 -10.24 2.89 7.94
N GLN A 124 -10.35 4.20 7.63
CA GLN A 124 -9.60 4.80 6.52
C GLN A 124 -8.10 4.88 6.83
N ILE A 125 -7.70 5.11 8.08
CA ILE A 125 -6.28 5.08 8.47
C ILE A 125 -5.78 3.63 8.39
N ALA A 126 -6.53 2.67 8.93
CA ALA A 126 -6.15 1.27 8.90
C ALA A 126 -5.97 0.74 7.46
N THR A 127 -6.93 1.01 6.57
CA THR A 127 -6.85 0.61 5.15
C THR A 127 -5.66 1.25 4.43
N GLN A 128 -5.40 2.55 4.65
CA GLN A 128 -4.25 3.23 4.05
C GLN A 128 -2.92 2.75 4.61
N ALA A 129 -2.83 2.47 5.92
CA ALA A 129 -1.62 1.97 6.56
C ALA A 129 -1.30 0.53 6.11
N LEU A 130 -2.32 -0.31 5.93
CA LEU A 130 -2.19 -1.63 5.31
C LEU A 130 -1.61 -1.49 3.89
N GLN A 131 -2.20 -0.65 3.05
CA GLN A 131 -1.77 -0.47 1.66
C GLN A 131 -0.34 0.11 1.57
N CYS A 132 -0.01 1.13 2.36
CA CYS A 132 1.32 1.74 2.38
C CYS A 132 2.40 0.75 2.87
N SER A 133 2.08 -0.06 3.88
CA SER A 133 2.98 -1.13 4.37
C SER A 133 3.23 -2.19 3.31
N HIS A 134 2.20 -2.57 2.56
CA HIS A 134 2.33 -3.50 1.44
C HIS A 134 3.29 -2.97 0.37
N TYR A 135 3.15 -1.71 -0.07
CA TYR A 135 4.08 -1.10 -1.03
C TYR A 135 5.51 -1.05 -0.51
N SER A 136 5.71 -0.76 0.78
CA SER A 136 7.05 -0.82 1.40
C SER A 136 7.69 -2.21 1.25
N ILE A 137 6.91 -3.27 1.47
CA ILE A 137 7.38 -4.65 1.34
C ILE A 137 7.71 -4.97 -0.12
N LEU A 138 6.85 -4.58 -1.07
CA LEU A 138 7.09 -4.81 -2.50
C LEU A 138 8.37 -4.13 -2.98
N TRP A 139 8.61 -2.86 -2.60
CA TRP A 139 9.84 -2.16 -2.99
C TRP A 139 11.09 -2.76 -2.34
N GLN A 140 11.02 -3.20 -1.08
CA GLN A 140 12.12 -3.93 -0.45
C GLN A 140 12.39 -5.27 -1.18
N LEU A 141 11.34 -5.96 -1.63
CA LEU A 141 11.48 -7.18 -2.42
C LEU A 141 12.17 -6.89 -3.75
N VAL A 142 11.77 -5.83 -4.49
CA VAL A 142 12.42 -5.41 -5.75
C VAL A 142 13.92 -5.22 -5.54
N LYS A 143 14.34 -4.47 -4.51
CA LYS A 143 15.76 -4.26 -4.17
C LYS A 143 16.53 -5.56 -3.92
N VAL A 144 15.91 -6.49 -3.21
CA VAL A 144 16.50 -7.79 -2.92
C VAL A 144 16.58 -8.67 -4.16
N THR A 145 15.60 -8.57 -5.08
CA THR A 145 15.58 -9.36 -6.32
C THR A 145 16.52 -8.84 -7.41
N GLU A 146 16.70 -7.53 -7.51
CA GLU A 146 17.56 -6.91 -8.52
C GLU A 146 19.01 -6.73 -8.03
N GLY A 147 19.20 -6.67 -6.71
CA GLY A 147 20.51 -6.53 -6.07
C GLY A 147 21.18 -7.87 -5.75
N VAL A 148 22.29 -7.78 -5.02
CA VAL A 148 22.96 -8.93 -4.39
C VAL A 148 22.69 -8.85 -2.89
N PRO A 149 21.60 -9.45 -2.39
CA PRO A 149 21.21 -9.31 -1.00
C PRO A 149 22.17 -10.05 -0.08
N SER A 150 22.53 -9.43 1.04
CA SER A 150 23.19 -10.13 2.13
C SER A 150 22.21 -11.05 2.85
N LYS A 151 22.74 -11.98 3.67
CA LYS A 151 21.89 -12.80 4.54
C LYS A 151 21.08 -11.95 5.52
N ASP A 152 21.66 -10.84 6.00
CA ASP A 152 21.01 -9.95 6.96
C ASP A 152 19.85 -9.19 6.29
N ASP A 153 19.98 -8.80 5.02
CA ASP A 153 18.89 -8.18 4.24
C ASP A 153 17.70 -9.13 4.10
N LEU A 154 17.96 -10.40 3.78
CA LEU A 154 16.92 -11.43 3.66
C LEU A 154 16.22 -11.69 5.01
N ILE A 155 16.98 -11.73 6.11
CA ILE A 155 16.42 -11.92 7.45
C ILE A 155 15.58 -10.70 7.85
N ALA A 156 16.05 -9.49 7.57
CA ALA A 156 15.32 -8.26 7.85
C ALA A 156 13.98 -8.23 7.10
N LEU A 157 14.00 -8.49 5.78
CA LEU A 157 12.78 -8.53 4.96
C LEU A 157 11.84 -9.66 5.42
N ARG A 158 12.36 -10.87 5.69
CA ARG A 158 11.53 -11.98 6.22
C ARG A 158 10.82 -11.58 7.52
N ARG A 159 11.50 -10.85 8.42
CA ARG A 159 10.90 -10.37 9.67
C ARG A 159 9.78 -9.37 9.41
N VAL A 160 10.00 -8.40 8.52
CA VAL A 160 9.00 -7.40 8.13
C VAL A 160 7.77 -8.07 7.53
N VAL A 161 7.95 -8.96 6.55
CA VAL A 161 6.86 -9.71 5.91
C VAL A 161 6.09 -10.54 6.92
N LYS A 162 6.78 -11.30 7.80
CA LYS A 162 6.13 -12.12 8.82
C LYS A 162 5.29 -11.28 9.77
N SER A 163 5.84 -10.16 10.25
CA SER A 163 5.11 -9.24 11.14
C SER A 163 3.89 -8.65 10.45
N PHE A 164 4.01 -8.27 9.17
CA PHE A 164 2.91 -7.70 8.42
C PHE A 164 1.81 -8.72 8.09
N LEU A 165 2.16 -9.94 7.70
CA LEU A 165 1.19 -11.03 7.52
C LEU A 165 0.39 -11.28 8.80
N ALA A 166 1.04 -11.25 9.97
CA ALA A 166 0.36 -11.40 11.26
C ALA A 166 -0.58 -10.23 11.57
N ILE A 167 -0.25 -9.00 11.15
CA ILE A 167 -1.14 -7.83 11.28
C ILE A 167 -2.36 -8.00 10.37
N CYS A 168 -2.15 -8.31 9.08
CA CYS A 168 -3.27 -8.53 8.17
C CYS A 168 -4.19 -9.65 8.66
N GLN A 169 -3.62 -10.75 9.17
CA GLN A 169 -4.38 -11.84 9.76
C GLN A 169 -5.25 -11.38 10.94
N GLN A 170 -4.71 -10.56 11.85
CA GLN A 170 -5.50 -9.98 12.95
C GLN A 170 -6.59 -9.03 12.44
N CYS A 171 -6.31 -8.26 11.39
CA CYS A 171 -7.30 -7.38 10.75
C CYS A 171 -8.46 -8.14 10.07
N MET A 172 -8.32 -9.44 9.76
CA MET A 172 -9.43 -10.27 9.26
C MET A 172 -10.60 -10.39 10.25
N SER A 173 -10.32 -10.20 11.54
CA SER A 173 -11.34 -10.20 12.60
C SER A 173 -11.88 -8.80 12.93
N ASN A 174 -11.49 -7.76 12.19
CA ASN A 174 -11.90 -6.38 12.47
C ASN A 174 -13.42 -6.19 12.28
N VAL A 175 -14.05 -5.32 13.06
CA VAL A 175 -15.49 -5.05 12.92
C VAL A 175 -15.83 -4.36 11.60
N ASN A 176 -14.91 -3.57 11.06
CA ASN A 176 -15.09 -2.82 9.82
C ASN A 176 -14.80 -3.68 8.60
N THR A 177 -15.81 -3.91 7.76
CA THR A 177 -15.70 -4.68 6.51
C THR A 177 -14.59 -4.17 5.58
N PRO A 178 -14.42 -2.85 5.34
CA PRO A 178 -13.35 -2.36 4.47
C PRO A 178 -11.94 -2.75 4.94
N VAL A 179 -11.72 -2.82 6.25
CA VAL A 179 -10.43 -3.25 6.83
C VAL A 179 -10.21 -4.75 6.59
N LYS A 180 -11.26 -5.57 6.78
CA LYS A 180 -11.19 -7.01 6.51
C LYS A 180 -10.91 -7.31 5.05
N GLU A 181 -11.64 -6.68 4.13
CA GLU A 181 -11.46 -6.84 2.68
C GLU A 181 -10.04 -6.44 2.25
N GLN A 182 -9.55 -5.29 2.74
CA GLN A 182 -8.19 -4.84 2.46
C GLN A 182 -7.16 -5.84 2.99
N ALA A 183 -7.32 -6.32 4.22
CA ALA A 183 -6.40 -7.29 4.81
C ALA A 183 -6.40 -8.62 4.05
N PHE A 184 -7.58 -9.11 3.65
CA PHE A 184 -7.75 -10.33 2.85
C PHE A 184 -7.02 -10.22 1.51
N MET A 185 -7.27 -9.14 0.75
CA MET A 185 -6.62 -8.90 -0.55
C MET A 185 -5.09 -8.90 -0.42
N LEU A 186 -4.56 -8.21 0.58
CA LEU A 186 -3.11 -8.13 0.80
C LEU A 186 -2.51 -9.46 1.28
N LEU A 187 -3.25 -10.26 2.06
CA LEU A 187 -2.83 -11.61 2.42
C LEU A 187 -2.72 -12.48 1.18
N CYS A 188 -3.73 -12.48 0.32
CA CYS A 188 -3.71 -13.22 -0.94
C CYS A 188 -2.51 -12.82 -1.81
N ASP A 189 -2.30 -11.53 -2.03
CA ASP A 189 -1.19 -11.01 -2.81
C ASP A 189 0.16 -11.44 -2.22
N LEU A 190 0.37 -11.24 -0.92
CA LEU A 190 1.65 -11.57 -0.27
C LEU A 190 1.90 -13.08 -0.24
N LEU A 191 0.89 -13.90 0.01
CA LEU A 191 1.03 -15.36 -0.02
C LEU A 191 1.37 -15.86 -1.42
N MET A 192 0.83 -15.22 -2.47
CA MET A 192 1.18 -15.52 -3.85
C MET A 192 2.62 -15.08 -4.20
N ILE A 193 2.98 -13.84 -3.85
CA ILE A 193 4.29 -13.25 -4.13
C ILE A 193 5.41 -13.99 -3.39
N PHE A 194 5.21 -14.29 -2.11
CA PHE A 194 6.17 -15.01 -1.27
C PHE A 194 5.96 -16.53 -1.28
N SER A 195 5.28 -17.08 -2.30
CA SER A 195 5.17 -18.52 -2.51
C SER A 195 6.46 -19.14 -3.05
N HIS A 196 6.46 -20.45 -3.27
CA HIS A 196 7.53 -21.15 -3.99
C HIS A 196 7.80 -20.60 -5.41
N GLN A 197 6.87 -19.85 -6.01
CA GLN A 197 7.09 -19.19 -7.30
C GLN A 197 8.20 -18.14 -7.22
N LEU A 198 8.46 -17.56 -6.04
CA LEU A 198 9.52 -16.58 -5.84
C LEU A 198 10.91 -17.08 -6.24
N THR A 199 11.19 -18.38 -6.02
CA THR A 199 12.48 -18.99 -6.36
C THR A 199 12.55 -19.49 -7.80
N SER A 200 11.47 -19.37 -8.57
CA SER A 200 11.45 -19.74 -9.99
C SER A 200 12.42 -18.86 -10.79
N GLY A 201 13.00 -19.43 -11.85
CA GLY A 201 14.00 -18.76 -12.69
C GLY A 201 15.42 -18.76 -12.11
N GLY A 202 15.75 -19.72 -11.24
CA GLY A 202 17.10 -19.86 -10.67
C GLY A 202 17.41 -18.93 -9.48
N ARG A 203 16.38 -18.39 -8.83
CA ARG A 203 16.49 -17.46 -7.69
C ARG A 203 16.45 -18.19 -6.34
N ASP A 204 17.20 -19.28 -6.22
CA ASP A 204 17.22 -20.13 -5.00
C ASP A 204 17.71 -19.39 -3.76
N SER A 205 18.48 -18.30 -3.94
CA SER A 205 18.91 -17.41 -2.87
C SER A 205 17.74 -16.76 -2.11
N LEU A 206 16.56 -16.68 -2.72
CA LEU A 206 15.33 -16.11 -2.13
C LEU A 206 14.50 -17.14 -1.37
N LEU A 207 14.92 -18.41 -1.30
CA LEU A 207 14.24 -19.45 -0.52
C LEU A 207 13.95 -19.02 0.94
N PRO A 208 14.83 -18.28 1.64
CA PRO A 208 14.54 -17.74 2.97
C PRO A 208 13.43 -16.69 3.02
N LEU A 209 12.82 -16.28 1.90
CA LEU A 209 11.65 -15.41 1.89
C LEU A 209 10.35 -16.17 1.62
N VAL A 210 10.40 -17.46 1.28
CA VAL A 210 9.19 -18.25 1.04
C VAL A 210 8.38 -18.41 2.32
N PHE A 211 7.08 -18.13 2.22
CA PHE A 211 6.06 -18.28 3.26
C PHE A 211 5.00 -19.29 2.82
N ASN A 212 4.71 -20.23 3.71
CA ASN A 212 3.58 -21.15 3.57
C ASN A 212 2.56 -20.81 4.66
N PRO A 213 1.29 -20.53 4.33
CA PRO A 213 0.28 -20.23 5.32
C PRO A 213 0.01 -21.49 6.16
N ASP A 214 -0.10 -21.31 7.48
CA ASP A 214 -0.50 -22.42 8.35
C ASP A 214 -1.99 -22.77 8.18
N THR A 215 -2.41 -23.90 8.76
CA THR A 215 -3.79 -24.37 8.67
C THR A 215 -4.78 -23.36 9.26
N ASN A 216 -4.37 -22.57 10.26
CA ASN A 216 -5.25 -21.57 10.86
C ASN A 216 -5.54 -20.44 9.87
N LEU A 217 -4.50 -19.85 9.28
CA LEU A 217 -4.64 -18.81 8.26
C LEU A 217 -5.41 -19.32 7.04
N GLN A 218 -5.16 -20.56 6.60
CA GLN A 218 -5.93 -21.16 5.49
C GLN A 218 -7.43 -21.24 5.81
N ASN A 219 -7.79 -21.64 7.03
CA ASN A 219 -9.18 -21.71 7.46
C ASN A 219 -9.81 -20.32 7.58
N GLU A 220 -9.09 -19.33 8.09
CA GLU A 220 -9.57 -17.94 8.19
C GLU A 220 -9.81 -17.32 6.81
N LEU A 221 -8.90 -17.56 5.85
CA LEU A 221 -9.09 -17.12 4.45
C LEU A 221 -10.29 -17.81 3.81
N LEU A 222 -10.47 -19.11 4.03
CA LEU A 222 -11.64 -19.85 3.53
C LEU A 222 -12.94 -19.34 4.16
N THR A 223 -12.95 -19.12 5.47
CA THR A 223 -14.11 -18.59 6.20
C THR A 223 -14.50 -17.23 5.66
N PHE A 224 -13.53 -16.34 5.44
CA PHE A 224 -13.80 -15.04 4.84
C PHE A 224 -14.47 -15.16 3.47
N ILE A 225 -13.99 -16.05 2.60
CA ILE A 225 -14.59 -16.31 1.28
C ILE A 225 -16.04 -16.78 1.43
N LEU A 226 -16.30 -17.74 2.32
CA LEU A 226 -17.66 -18.25 2.54
C LEU A 226 -18.60 -17.14 3.04
N ASP A 227 -18.13 -16.30 3.97
CA ASP A 227 -18.96 -15.28 4.61
C ASP A 227 -19.17 -14.03 3.75
N HIS A 228 -18.25 -13.69 2.83
CA HIS A 228 -18.26 -12.41 2.11
C HIS A 228 -18.38 -12.55 0.58
N VAL A 229 -18.04 -13.72 0.01
CA VAL A 229 -18.12 -13.94 -1.45
C VAL A 229 -19.36 -14.78 -1.81
N PHE A 230 -19.71 -15.75 -0.96
CA PHE A 230 -20.85 -16.65 -1.17
C PHE A 230 -22.01 -16.29 -0.25
N ILE A 231 -22.49 -15.06 -0.34
CA ILE A 231 -23.67 -14.60 0.40
C ILE A 231 -24.91 -15.07 -0.39
N ASP A 232 -25.78 -15.84 0.26
CA ASP A 232 -27.09 -16.17 -0.31
C ASP A 232 -27.87 -14.87 -0.53
N GLN A 233 -28.07 -14.51 -1.79
CA GLN A 233 -28.97 -13.43 -2.19
C GLN A 233 -30.41 -13.93 -1.98
N ASP A 234 -30.86 -14.01 -0.73
CA ASP A 234 -32.27 -14.30 -0.44
C ASP A 234 -33.14 -13.10 -0.89
N ASP A 235 -33.61 -13.16 -2.14
CA ASP A 235 -35.00 -13.01 -2.61
C ASP A 235 -35.97 -12.00 -1.94
N GLU A 236 -35.54 -10.90 -1.33
CA GLU A 236 -36.47 -9.90 -0.74
C GLU A 236 -36.30 -8.43 -1.15
N ASN A 237 -35.57 -8.10 -2.24
CA ASN A 237 -35.65 -6.75 -2.83
C ASN A 237 -35.58 -6.75 -4.37
N GLN A 238 -36.48 -7.50 -5.01
CA GLN A 238 -36.94 -7.12 -6.35
C GLN A 238 -37.91 -5.94 -6.25
N SER A 239 -37.37 -4.75 -6.01
CA SER A 239 -38.08 -3.51 -6.34
C SER A 239 -37.11 -2.51 -6.96
N MET A 240 -37.06 -2.59 -8.29
CA MET A 240 -36.76 -1.55 -9.28
C MET A 240 -35.58 -0.60 -9.01
N GLU A 241 -34.62 -0.65 -9.93
CA GLU A 241 -33.45 0.23 -10.15
C GLU A 241 -32.14 -0.25 -9.53
N GLY A 242 -31.26 -0.85 -10.35
CA GLY A 242 -29.81 -0.81 -10.09
C GLY A 242 -28.95 -2.04 -10.38
N ASP A 243 -29.17 -2.79 -11.46
CA ASP A 243 -28.24 -3.87 -11.90
C ASP A 243 -26.79 -3.40 -12.19
N GLU A 244 -26.48 -2.11 -12.05
CA GLU A 244 -25.12 -1.54 -12.20
C GLU A 244 -24.30 -1.54 -10.90
N GLU A 245 -24.91 -1.67 -9.71
CA GLU A 245 -24.18 -1.61 -8.43
C GLU A 245 -23.51 -2.94 -8.05
N ASP A 246 -24.10 -4.07 -8.45
CA ASP A 246 -23.64 -5.41 -8.06
C ASP A 246 -22.41 -5.89 -8.85
N GLU A 247 -22.34 -5.57 -10.15
CA GLU A 247 -21.13 -5.79 -10.96
C GLU A 247 -20.02 -4.80 -10.55
N ALA A 248 -20.37 -3.58 -10.14
CA ALA A 248 -19.40 -2.65 -9.58
C ALA A 248 -18.80 -3.20 -8.28
N ASN A 249 -19.57 -3.87 -7.41
CA ASN A 249 -19.03 -4.42 -6.16
C ASN A 249 -18.15 -5.67 -6.37
N LYS A 250 -18.48 -6.56 -7.32
CA LYS A 250 -17.60 -7.68 -7.72
C LYS A 250 -16.34 -7.22 -8.44
N MET A 251 -16.45 -6.20 -9.30
CA MET A 251 -15.29 -5.62 -9.97
C MET A 251 -14.46 -4.73 -9.03
N ARG A 252 -15.04 -4.16 -7.96
CA ARG A 252 -14.37 -3.35 -6.93
C ARG A 252 -13.34 -4.11 -6.11
N LEU A 253 -13.56 -5.40 -5.83
CA LEU A 253 -12.53 -6.21 -5.15
C LEU A 253 -11.26 -6.34 -6.02
N CYS A 254 -11.42 -6.51 -7.34
CA CYS A 254 -10.29 -6.53 -8.28
C CYS A 254 -9.74 -5.14 -8.64
N THR A 255 -10.53 -4.06 -8.58
CA THR A 255 -10.08 -2.70 -8.97
C THR A 255 -9.58 -1.84 -7.82
N ARG A 256 -9.95 -2.13 -6.56
CA ARG A 256 -9.29 -1.51 -5.38
C ARG A 256 -7.97 -2.19 -5.03
N GLY A 257 -7.80 -3.45 -5.45
CA GLY A 257 -6.49 -4.10 -5.58
C GLY A 257 -5.72 -3.55 -6.78
N GLY A 258 -5.24 -2.32 -6.69
CA GLY A 258 -4.29 -1.71 -7.65
C GLY A 258 -2.93 -2.39 -7.71
N THR A 259 -2.88 -3.70 -7.43
CA THR A 259 -1.74 -4.61 -7.50
C THR A 259 -1.85 -5.55 -8.71
N CYS A 260 -2.67 -5.21 -9.71
CA CYS A 260 -2.58 -5.82 -11.04
C CYS A 260 -1.25 -5.39 -11.69
N TRP A 261 -0.18 -6.05 -11.23
CA TRP A 261 1.19 -6.05 -11.71
C TRP A 261 1.86 -4.68 -11.66
N LEU A 262 2.99 -4.60 -10.92
CA LEU A 262 4.05 -3.60 -11.12
C LEU A 262 3.96 -2.98 -12.52
N PRO A 263 3.47 -1.73 -12.66
CA PRO A 263 3.44 -1.11 -13.96
C PRO A 263 4.89 -0.88 -14.39
N SER A 264 5.35 -1.66 -15.36
CA SER A 264 6.37 -1.22 -16.33
C SER A 264 7.76 -0.80 -15.78
N ALA A 265 8.18 -1.27 -14.60
CA ALA A 265 9.59 -1.20 -14.18
C ALA A 265 10.41 -2.39 -14.71
N SER A 266 10.26 -2.75 -15.98
CA SER A 266 11.15 -3.71 -16.66
C SER A 266 11.02 -3.74 -18.19
N SER A 267 10.59 -2.64 -18.83
CA SER A 267 10.63 -2.59 -20.31
C SER A 267 12.03 -2.40 -20.90
N SER A 268 13.12 -2.37 -20.11
CA SER A 268 14.48 -2.20 -20.64
C SER A 268 15.51 -3.26 -20.23
N SER A 269 15.16 -4.34 -19.51
CA SER A 269 16.19 -5.34 -19.09
C SER A 269 15.83 -6.83 -19.21
N MET A 270 14.74 -7.23 -19.86
CA MET A 270 14.51 -8.64 -20.18
C MET A 270 14.52 -8.89 -21.68
N THR A 271 15.73 -8.90 -22.24
CA THR A 271 16.06 -9.70 -23.43
C THR A 271 17.38 -10.39 -23.15
N LEU A 272 17.30 -11.57 -22.52
CA LEU A 272 18.13 -12.78 -22.67
C LEU A 272 17.92 -13.70 -21.46
#